data_AF-A0A6P7KKL8-F1
#
_entry.id   AF-A0A6P7KKL8-F1
#
_cell.length_a   1.000
_cell.length_b   1.000
_cell.length_c   1.000
_cell.angle_alpha   90.00
_cell.angle_beta   90.00
_cell.angle_gamma   90.00
#
_symmetry.space_group_name_H-M   'P 1'
#
loop_
_entity.id
_entity.type
_entity.pdbx_description
1 polymer ?
#
loop_
_entity_poly.entity_id
_entity_poly.type
_entity_poly.pdbx_seq_one_letter_code
_entity_poly.pdbx_strand_id
1 'polypeptide(L)'
;MMRTLFTFCCLFLITGGADRAWAAGNLTVDGSNDTNLTADGSSRYIRIGDGSSQEFEFPENTNGVIVISSQYRSSSRKGRQSWKQTVRVRSLDPEVLSILNVTDSGHAGPAKSYIISIRSGFAGRAQLQIQLLDLDQDSVPVLIEERTDYSIRVAPGNDDPATRLIQSGGLSHFSENPVLFALLPLIFINKCAFGCKVEVEVLRGLVRSPVPLLLGVLGQFLVMPLYAYCVSRLASLPTTLSLGLVITCSAPGGGGGYLYSLLLSGDVTLAISMTLVSTVVAAAAMPLSSALYGRLLGVHAALHVPFVKILGTLLFIAIPISLGMLVKLRLPALTRVLLALIRPFSFVLIIGGIFMAYQMGASILADVKPQIVAVGVTVPLLGLVVGAILAKLARLAPPQRKTVSIEVGVQNSLLALAVMQLSFHRAEADFASQAPFIVALSSTSEMLLIVLGYFAQRRLCGAAVPRTDA
;
A
#
# COMPACT_ATOMS: atom_id res chain seq x y z
N MET A 1 -24.53 -30.99 -14.25
CA MET A 1 -24.04 -29.62 -14.53
C MET A 1 -22.63 -29.34 -13.97
N MET A 2 -21.87 -30.35 -13.55
CA MET A 2 -20.54 -30.17 -12.89
C MET A 2 -19.36 -30.76 -13.69
N ARG A 3 -19.62 -31.50 -14.78
CA ARG A 3 -18.60 -32.06 -15.68
C ARG A 3 -18.26 -31.17 -16.88
N THR A 4 -19.17 -30.29 -17.29
CA THR A 4 -18.96 -29.32 -18.39
C THR A 4 -18.19 -28.07 -17.95
N LEU A 5 -18.06 -27.82 -16.64
CA LEU A 5 -17.34 -26.65 -16.10
C LEU A 5 -15.82 -26.85 -16.06
N PHE A 6 -15.34 -28.09 -15.98
CA PHE A 6 -13.91 -28.40 -15.97
C PHE A 6 -13.28 -28.30 -17.37
N THR A 7 -14.06 -28.58 -18.42
CA THR A 7 -13.60 -28.55 -19.81
C THR A 7 -13.38 -27.12 -20.32
N PHE A 8 -14.13 -26.13 -19.80
CA PHE A 8 -13.97 -24.73 -20.21
C PHE A 8 -12.74 -24.05 -19.59
N CYS A 9 -12.27 -24.54 -18.44
CA CYS A 9 -11.08 -24.00 -17.78
C CYS A 9 -9.77 -24.49 -18.42
N CYS A 10 -9.79 -25.65 -19.10
CA CYS A 10 -8.62 -26.18 -19.80
C CYS A 10 -8.42 -25.60 -21.21
N LEU A 11 -9.45 -25.02 -21.85
CA LEU A 11 -9.34 -24.48 -23.21
C LEU A 11 -8.72 -23.08 -23.28
N PHE A 12 -8.78 -22.30 -22.18
CA PHE A 12 -8.22 -20.93 -22.14
C PHE A 12 -6.73 -20.88 -21.74
N LEU A 13 -6.15 -22.01 -21.32
CA LEU A 13 -4.75 -22.10 -20.90
C LEU A 13 -3.79 -22.56 -22.01
N ILE A 14 -4.27 -22.84 -23.23
CA ILE A 14 -3.46 -23.45 -24.31
C ILE A 14 -3.31 -22.56 -25.56
N THR A 15 -4.03 -21.44 -25.68
CA THR A 15 -3.90 -20.53 -26.83
C THR A 15 -3.32 -19.19 -26.41
N GLY A 16 -2.01 -19.16 -26.20
CA GLY A 16 -1.26 -17.95 -25.85
C GLY A 16 0.25 -18.14 -26.01
N GLY A 17 0.67 -18.83 -27.06
CA GLY A 17 2.08 -19.04 -27.42
C GLY A 17 2.23 -19.06 -28.93
N ALA A 18 3.31 -18.42 -29.42
CA ALA A 18 3.63 -18.09 -30.82
C ALA A 18 2.94 -16.78 -31.28
N ASP A 19 3.59 -15.70 -31.70
CA ASP A 19 4.90 -15.50 -32.32
C ASP A 19 5.43 -14.10 -32.02
N ARG A 20 6.76 -13.93 -31.90
CA ARG A 20 7.47 -12.82 -32.55
C ARG A 20 8.97 -13.08 -32.59
N ALA A 21 9.44 -13.25 -33.82
CA ALA A 21 10.80 -13.54 -34.21
C ALA A 21 11.78 -12.45 -33.78
N TRP A 22 12.98 -12.90 -33.43
CA TRP A 22 14.18 -12.10 -33.31
C TRP A 22 14.52 -11.41 -34.64
N ALA A 23 14.87 -10.12 -34.57
CA ALA A 23 15.67 -9.46 -35.58
C ALA A 23 16.78 -8.68 -34.85
N ALA A 24 17.93 -9.33 -34.71
CA ALA A 24 19.20 -8.67 -34.49
C ALA A 24 19.60 -8.00 -35.81
N GLY A 25 19.92 -6.70 -35.77
CA GLY A 25 20.33 -5.92 -36.93
C GLY A 25 21.43 -4.94 -36.54
N ASN A 26 22.63 -5.23 -37.02
CA ASN A 26 23.90 -4.54 -36.82
C ASN A 26 23.87 -3.01 -36.93
N LEU A 27 24.67 -2.37 -36.06
CA LEU A 27 25.26 -1.05 -36.29
C LEU A 27 26.27 -1.14 -37.43
N THR A 28 25.98 -0.50 -38.56
CA THR A 28 26.96 -0.16 -39.58
C THR A 28 27.40 1.28 -39.40
N VAL A 29 28.71 1.45 -39.27
CA VAL A 29 29.43 2.70 -39.46
C VAL A 29 29.31 3.07 -40.94
N ASP A 30 28.83 4.27 -41.23
CA ASP A 30 29.16 4.96 -42.48
C ASP A 30 29.39 6.44 -42.19
N GLY A 31 30.60 6.88 -42.53
CA GLY A 31 30.98 8.27 -42.57
C GLY A 31 30.89 8.78 -43.99
N SER A 32 30.24 9.92 -44.18
CA SER A 32 30.60 10.87 -45.23
C SER A 32 30.01 12.24 -44.90
N ASN A 33 30.90 13.23 -44.90
CA ASN A 33 30.60 14.65 -44.98
C ASN A 33 29.44 14.95 -45.93
N ASP A 34 28.58 15.89 -45.54
CA ASP A 34 28.47 17.12 -46.31
C ASP A 34 27.84 18.26 -45.50
N THR A 35 28.51 19.40 -45.61
CA THR A 35 28.10 20.70 -45.13
C THR A 35 26.74 21.10 -45.69
N ASN A 36 25.81 21.53 -44.84
CA ASN A 36 24.90 22.61 -45.17
C ASN A 36 24.41 23.31 -43.90
N LEU A 37 25.00 24.48 -43.66
CA LEU A 37 24.46 25.54 -42.82
C LEU A 37 23.12 25.98 -43.41
N THR A 38 22.01 25.50 -42.84
CA THR A 38 20.72 26.16 -42.97
C THR A 38 20.51 27.02 -41.74
N ALA A 39 20.67 28.33 -41.96
CA ALA A 39 20.22 29.36 -41.05
C ALA A 39 18.69 29.32 -40.97
N ASP A 40 18.16 28.86 -39.84
CA ASP A 40 16.77 29.07 -39.46
C ASP A 40 16.67 29.52 -38.00
N GLY A 41 16.45 30.82 -37.80
CA GLY A 41 15.35 31.28 -36.95
C GLY A 41 15.37 31.11 -35.42
N SER A 42 16.52 31.03 -34.71
CA SER A 42 16.69 31.49 -33.31
C SER A 42 18.06 31.06 -32.79
N SER A 43 19.07 31.93 -32.79
CA SER A 43 20.37 31.65 -32.16
C SER A 43 20.26 31.71 -30.64
N ARG A 44 19.71 30.64 -30.05
CA ARG A 44 19.63 30.44 -28.60
C ARG A 44 21.03 30.25 -28.02
N TYR A 45 21.34 30.99 -26.97
CA TYR A 45 22.65 30.97 -26.32
C TYR A 45 22.78 29.82 -25.33
N ILE A 46 21.68 29.36 -24.72
CA ILE A 46 21.66 28.30 -23.69
C ILE A 46 21.35 26.93 -24.31
N ARG A 47 22.19 25.92 -24.02
CA ARG A 47 21.97 24.52 -24.43
C ARG A 47 22.31 23.54 -23.30
N ILE A 48 21.53 22.47 -23.17
CA ILE A 48 21.85 21.30 -22.35
C ILE A 48 22.40 20.21 -23.27
N GLY A 49 23.56 19.63 -22.91
CA GLY A 49 24.23 18.64 -23.77
C GLY A 49 24.64 19.19 -25.13
N ASP A 50 24.34 18.45 -26.20
CA ASP A 50 24.56 18.86 -27.60
C ASP A 50 23.43 19.75 -28.16
N GLY A 51 22.34 19.93 -27.41
CA GLY A 51 21.16 20.68 -27.81
C GLY A 51 20.16 19.91 -28.69
N SER A 52 20.36 18.61 -28.91
CA SER A 52 19.45 17.76 -29.69
C SER A 52 18.17 17.39 -28.93
N SER A 53 18.25 17.37 -27.59
CA SER A 53 17.20 16.88 -26.71
C SER A 53 16.70 17.98 -25.77
N GLN A 54 15.37 18.06 -25.61
CA GLN A 54 14.69 18.98 -24.69
C GLN A 54 14.10 18.24 -23.48
N GLU A 55 14.09 16.91 -23.51
CA GLU A 55 13.62 16.05 -22.43
C GLU A 55 14.76 15.12 -21.99
N PHE A 56 15.03 15.09 -20.68
CA PHE A 56 16.09 14.27 -20.08
C PHE A 56 15.51 13.38 -18.99
N GLU A 57 16.06 12.18 -18.81
CA GLU A 57 15.55 11.18 -17.87
C GLU A 57 16.47 11.02 -16.66
N PHE A 58 15.90 11.00 -15.45
CA PHE A 58 16.61 10.73 -14.20
C PHE A 58 15.88 9.68 -13.36
N PRO A 59 16.59 8.78 -12.67
CA PRO A 59 15.96 7.83 -11.76
C PRO A 59 15.40 8.54 -10.51
N GLU A 60 14.29 8.03 -9.98
CA GLU A 60 13.61 8.54 -8.78
C GLU A 60 14.52 8.51 -7.53
N ASN A 61 14.39 9.50 -6.65
CA ASN A 61 15.15 9.61 -5.39
C ASN A 61 16.68 9.56 -5.52
N THR A 62 17.22 10.04 -6.65
CA THR A 62 18.66 10.10 -6.90
C THR A 62 19.19 11.52 -6.96
N ASN A 63 20.50 11.65 -6.72
CA ASN A 63 21.22 12.89 -6.97
C ASN A 63 21.81 12.83 -8.38
N GLY A 64 21.64 13.90 -9.13
CA GLY A 64 22.08 14.00 -10.51
C GLY A 64 22.82 15.30 -10.78
N VAL A 65 23.46 15.36 -11.93
CA VAL A 65 24.16 16.55 -12.40
C VAL A 65 23.74 16.83 -13.84
N ILE A 66 23.42 18.09 -14.12
CA ILE A 66 23.10 18.58 -15.46
C ILE A 66 24.12 19.64 -15.84
N VAL A 67 24.65 19.54 -17.05
CA VAL A 67 25.61 20.50 -17.58
C VAL A 67 24.90 21.38 -18.62
N ILE A 68 24.93 22.68 -18.38
CA ILE A 68 24.42 23.70 -19.31
C ILE A 68 25.61 24.43 -19.92
N SER A 69 25.61 24.58 -21.24
CA SER A 69 26.56 25.41 -21.97
C SER A 69 25.90 26.71 -22.42
N SER A 70 26.68 27.80 -22.37
CA SER A 70 26.30 29.12 -22.89
C SER A 70 27.30 29.57 -23.95
N GLN A 71 26.81 29.85 -25.16
CA GLN A 71 27.59 30.41 -26.27
C GLN A 71 27.55 31.94 -26.32
N TYR A 72 26.98 32.58 -25.29
CA TYR A 72 26.90 34.04 -25.22
C TYR A 72 28.29 34.65 -24.99
N ARG A 73 28.78 35.38 -25.98
CA ARG A 73 30.01 36.18 -25.85
C ARG A 73 29.65 37.57 -25.37
N SER A 74 30.03 37.87 -24.13
CA SER A 74 30.00 39.23 -23.61
C SER A 74 30.95 40.11 -24.45
N SER A 75 30.42 41.10 -25.14
CA SER A 75 31.25 42.04 -25.91
C SER A 75 31.90 43.04 -24.96
N SER A 76 33.22 42.94 -24.79
CA SER A 76 33.99 43.94 -24.03
C SER A 76 33.97 45.26 -24.82
N ARG A 77 33.02 46.15 -24.51
CA ARG A 77 33.13 47.55 -24.90
C ARG A 77 34.31 48.14 -24.12
N LYS A 78 35.31 48.65 -24.85
CA LYS A 78 36.50 49.32 -24.31
C LYS A 78 36.10 50.26 -23.15
N GLY A 79 36.53 49.93 -21.92
CA GLY A 79 36.49 50.84 -20.78
C GLY A 79 35.78 50.40 -19.49
N ARG A 80 35.14 49.21 -19.42
CA ARG A 80 34.54 48.72 -18.15
C ARG A 80 35.07 47.32 -17.80
N GLN A 81 35.56 47.18 -16.56
CA GLN A 81 36.14 45.95 -16.04
C GLN A 81 35.02 44.98 -15.58
N SER A 82 35.08 43.74 -16.06
CA SER A 82 34.41 42.52 -15.56
C SER A 82 32.87 42.47 -15.52
N TRP A 83 32.24 42.01 -16.61
CA TRP A 83 30.86 41.50 -16.59
C TRP A 83 30.84 40.02 -16.18
N LYS A 84 30.08 39.68 -15.12
CA LYS A 84 29.98 38.29 -14.64
C LYS A 84 28.66 37.67 -15.09
N GLN A 85 28.72 36.84 -16.13
CA GLN A 85 27.60 36.01 -16.54
C GLN A 85 27.22 35.04 -15.42
N THR A 86 25.93 34.90 -15.15
CA THR A 86 25.40 33.93 -14.17
C THR A 86 24.15 33.28 -14.73
N VAL A 87 23.97 31.98 -14.45
CA VAL A 87 22.75 31.25 -14.80
C VAL A 87 21.93 30.98 -13.55
N ARG A 88 20.63 31.24 -13.63
CA ARG A 88 19.65 30.89 -12.61
C ARG A 88 18.74 29.80 -13.15
N VAL A 89 18.63 28.70 -12.42
CA VAL A 89 17.75 27.57 -12.79
C VAL A 89 16.75 27.31 -11.70
N ARG A 90 15.49 27.14 -12.08
CA ARG A 90 14.39 26.77 -11.20
C ARG A 90 13.63 25.60 -11.81
N SER A 91 13.18 24.70 -10.94
CA SER A 91 12.18 23.70 -11.29
C SER A 91 10.79 24.28 -11.01
N LEU A 92 9.86 24.13 -11.95
CA LEU A 92 8.46 24.52 -11.75
C LEU A 92 7.71 23.53 -10.84
N ASP A 93 8.21 22.29 -10.72
CA ASP A 93 7.66 21.22 -9.88
C ASP A 93 8.73 20.69 -8.90
N PRO A 94 8.93 21.37 -7.75
CA PRO A 94 10.00 21.03 -6.82
C PRO A 94 9.83 19.67 -6.12
N GLU A 95 8.61 19.12 -6.11
CA GLU A 95 8.32 17.77 -5.57
C GLU A 95 8.82 16.65 -6.50
N VAL A 96 8.86 16.90 -7.81
CA VAL A 96 9.38 15.97 -8.81
C VAL A 96 10.89 16.17 -8.97
N LEU A 97 11.36 17.41 -8.99
CA LEU A 97 12.77 17.71 -9.17
C LEU A 97 13.17 18.99 -8.42
N SER A 98 14.17 18.87 -7.54
CA SER A 98 14.71 20.00 -6.79
C SER A 98 16.10 20.40 -7.30
N ILE A 99 16.32 21.70 -7.45
CA ILE A 99 17.63 22.27 -7.81
C ILE A 99 18.39 22.54 -6.52
N LEU A 100 19.53 21.88 -6.32
CA LEU A 100 20.34 22.01 -5.11
C LEU A 100 21.34 23.16 -5.22
N ASN A 101 22.09 23.21 -6.32
CA ASN A 101 23.13 24.22 -6.53
C ASN A 101 23.42 24.42 -8.02
N VAL A 102 23.85 25.63 -8.39
CA VAL A 102 24.35 25.98 -9.72
C VAL A 102 25.77 26.53 -9.56
N THR A 103 26.74 25.84 -10.16
CA THR A 103 28.16 26.18 -10.07
C THR A 103 28.72 26.53 -11.44
N ASP A 104 29.53 27.60 -11.51
CA ASP A 104 30.28 27.96 -12.71
C ASP A 104 31.50 27.04 -12.81
N SER A 105 31.58 26.26 -13.90
CA SER A 105 32.68 25.31 -14.12
C SER A 105 33.84 25.89 -14.92
N GLY A 106 33.78 27.19 -15.27
CA GLY A 106 34.82 27.88 -16.02
C GLY A 106 34.74 27.66 -17.54
N HIS A 107 35.80 28.09 -18.24
CA HIS A 107 35.86 28.02 -19.70
C HIS A 107 36.45 26.67 -20.16
N ALA A 108 35.59 25.75 -20.58
CA ALA A 108 35.99 24.56 -21.33
C ALA A 108 35.70 24.79 -22.82
N GLY A 109 36.58 25.53 -23.51
CA GLY A 109 36.46 25.83 -24.94
C GLY A 109 35.75 27.16 -25.27
N PRO A 110 35.13 27.32 -26.46
CA PRO A 110 34.53 28.58 -26.92
C PRO A 110 33.23 28.98 -26.20
N ALA A 111 32.73 28.15 -25.27
CA ALA A 111 31.50 28.32 -24.51
C ALA A 111 31.78 28.20 -22.99
N LYS A 112 31.00 28.91 -22.17
CA LYS A 112 31.04 28.73 -20.70
C LYS A 112 30.08 27.62 -20.28
N SER A 113 30.48 26.84 -19.29
CA SER A 113 29.69 25.72 -18.80
C SER A 113 29.28 25.91 -17.33
N TYR A 114 28.05 25.54 -17.00
CA TYR A 114 27.48 25.58 -15.67
C TYR A 114 27.04 24.18 -15.26
N ILE A 115 27.40 23.77 -14.05
CA ILE A 115 27.05 22.48 -13.47
C ILE A 115 25.93 22.69 -12.47
N ILE A 116 24.80 22.03 -12.71
CA ILE A 116 23.60 22.09 -11.89
C ILE A 116 23.48 20.77 -11.14
N SER A 117 23.61 20.84 -9.82
CA SER A 117 23.31 19.71 -8.95
C SER A 117 21.81 19.65 -8.70
N ILE A 118 21.21 18.50 -9.00
CA ILE A 118 19.78 18.27 -8.86
C ILE A 118 19.53 17.06 -7.96
N ARG A 119 18.35 17.02 -7.34
CA ARG A 119 17.83 15.85 -6.66
C ARG A 119 16.44 15.54 -7.20
N SER A 120 16.29 14.34 -7.76
CA SER A 120 14.98 13.84 -8.17
C SER A 120 14.18 13.43 -6.94
N GLY A 121 12.92 13.85 -6.93
CA GLY A 121 11.90 13.45 -5.97
C GLY A 121 11.05 12.35 -6.59
N PHE A 122 9.74 12.56 -6.68
CA PHE A 122 8.78 11.57 -7.18
C PHE A 122 8.83 11.38 -8.70
N ALA A 123 8.41 10.20 -9.17
CA ALA A 123 8.22 9.95 -10.60
C ALA A 123 7.22 10.93 -11.22
N GLY A 124 7.60 11.58 -12.30
CA GLY A 124 6.84 12.69 -12.89
C GLY A 124 7.65 13.46 -13.91
N ARG A 125 7.06 14.53 -14.47
CA ARG A 125 7.74 15.42 -15.40
C ARG A 125 7.81 16.82 -14.79
N ALA A 126 9.03 17.32 -14.58
CA ALA A 126 9.27 18.67 -14.10
C ALA A 126 9.78 19.55 -15.25
N GLN A 127 9.15 20.71 -15.47
CA GLN A 127 9.69 21.71 -16.40
C GLN A 127 10.75 22.57 -15.69
N LEU A 128 11.80 22.91 -16.45
CA LEU A 128 12.87 23.78 -15.98
C LEU A 128 12.71 25.20 -16.54
N GLN A 129 12.84 26.19 -15.67
CA GLN A 129 13.01 27.59 -16.03
C GLN A 129 14.49 27.97 -15.88
N ILE A 130 15.14 28.28 -16.99
CA ILE A 130 16.57 28.59 -17.06
C ILE A 130 16.74 30.01 -17.56
N GLN A 131 17.37 30.87 -16.76
CA GLN A 131 17.60 32.29 -17.04
C GLN A 131 19.10 32.56 -17.12
N LEU A 132 19.56 33.10 -18.24
CA LEU A 132 20.92 33.63 -18.41
C LEU A 132 20.91 35.13 -18.10
N LEU A 133 21.72 35.53 -17.14
CA LEU A 133 21.77 36.88 -16.61
C LEU A 133 23.18 37.47 -16.78
N ASP A 134 23.25 38.75 -17.12
CA ASP A 134 24.47 39.54 -17.02
C ASP A 134 24.46 40.37 -15.74
N LEU A 135 25.52 40.26 -14.93
CA LEU A 135 25.72 41.09 -13.75
C LEU A 135 26.80 42.14 -14.03
N ASP A 136 26.38 43.40 -13.95
CA ASP A 136 27.26 44.55 -13.85
C ASP A 136 27.53 44.85 -12.37
N GLN A 137 28.68 45.45 -12.07
CA GLN A 137 29.26 45.47 -10.73
C GLN A 137 28.40 46.20 -9.67
N ASP A 138 27.43 47.02 -10.10
CA ASP A 138 26.49 47.78 -9.25
C ASP A 138 25.04 47.90 -9.83
N SER A 139 24.64 47.04 -10.78
CA SER A 139 23.33 47.15 -11.48
C SER A 139 22.40 45.96 -11.26
N VAL A 140 21.09 46.16 -11.47
CA VAL A 140 20.07 45.09 -11.53
C VAL A 140 20.45 44.06 -12.62
N PRO A 141 20.36 42.74 -12.35
CA PRO A 141 20.69 41.72 -13.33
C PRO A 141 19.88 41.88 -14.62
N VAL A 142 20.54 41.92 -15.76
CA VAL A 142 19.88 42.01 -17.07
C VAL A 142 19.65 40.61 -17.60
N LEU A 143 18.38 40.26 -17.88
CA LEU A 143 18.01 38.99 -18.49
C LEU A 143 18.41 38.99 -19.97
N ILE A 144 19.30 38.08 -20.34
CA ILE A 144 19.76 37.89 -21.72
C ILE A 144 18.84 36.90 -22.44
N GLU A 145 18.54 35.77 -21.80
CA GLU A 145 17.72 34.71 -22.37
C GLU A 145 17.01 33.92 -21.27
N GLU A 146 15.78 33.50 -21.54
CA GLU A 146 14.99 32.60 -20.70
C GLU A 146 14.50 31.40 -21.52
N ARG A 147 14.64 30.20 -20.96
CA ARG A 147 14.25 28.92 -21.56
C ARG A 147 13.34 28.16 -20.61
N THR A 148 12.18 27.73 -21.10
CA THR A 148 11.19 26.93 -20.35
C THR A 148 10.77 25.65 -21.07
N ASP A 149 11.36 25.37 -22.22
CA ASP A 149 11.09 24.20 -23.05
C ASP A 149 11.85 22.95 -22.62
N TYR A 150 12.79 23.08 -21.69
CA TYR A 150 13.48 21.94 -21.10
C TYR A 150 12.62 21.28 -20.02
N SER A 151 12.54 19.96 -20.08
CA SER A 151 11.84 19.16 -19.07
C SER A 151 12.67 17.96 -18.65
N ILE A 152 12.51 17.56 -17.40
CA ILE A 152 13.13 16.37 -16.85
C ILE A 152 12.03 15.39 -16.46
N ARG A 153 12.14 14.20 -17.00
CA ARG A 153 11.31 13.06 -16.63
C ARG A 153 12.03 12.30 -15.53
N VAL A 154 11.45 12.29 -14.35
CA VAL A 154 11.89 11.39 -13.28
C VAL A 154 11.19 10.05 -13.50
N ALA A 155 11.97 9.05 -13.87
CA ALA A 155 11.50 7.69 -14.04
C ALA A 155 11.71 6.89 -12.75
N PRO A 156 10.79 5.98 -12.38
CA PRO A 156 11.02 5.08 -11.26
C PRO A 156 12.31 4.30 -11.50
N GLY A 157 13.22 4.29 -10.52
CA GLY A 157 14.55 3.70 -10.65
C GLY A 157 14.49 2.25 -11.11
N ASN A 158 15.15 1.95 -12.24
CA ASN A 158 15.13 0.64 -12.89
C ASN A 158 16.58 0.19 -13.15
N ASP A 159 17.11 -0.74 -12.36
CA ASP A 159 18.30 -1.51 -12.76
C ASP A 159 18.16 -3.04 -12.57
N ASP A 160 16.97 -3.55 -12.19
CA ASP A 160 16.75 -5.00 -12.14
C ASP A 160 15.82 -5.51 -13.26
N PRO A 161 16.26 -6.49 -14.09
CA PRO A 161 15.44 -7.09 -15.14
C PRO A 161 14.23 -7.86 -14.57
N ALA A 162 14.29 -8.28 -13.30
CA ALA A 162 13.15 -8.84 -12.57
C ALA A 162 12.02 -7.81 -12.38
N THR A 163 12.36 -6.55 -12.10
CA THR A 163 11.41 -5.45 -11.91
C THR A 163 10.69 -5.09 -13.19
N ARG A 164 11.37 -5.18 -14.35
CA ARG A 164 10.72 -5.01 -15.67
C ARG A 164 9.70 -6.11 -15.95
N LEU A 165 9.95 -7.35 -15.55
CA LEU A 165 8.96 -8.43 -15.71
C LEU A 165 7.74 -8.19 -14.81
N ILE A 166 7.96 -7.72 -13.57
CA ILE A 166 6.89 -7.35 -12.62
C ILE A 166 6.06 -6.16 -13.12
N GLN A 167 6.67 -5.19 -13.80
CA GLN A 167 6.00 -3.99 -14.31
C GLN A 167 5.38 -4.19 -15.72
N SER A 168 5.95 -5.09 -16.53
CA SER A 168 5.42 -5.50 -17.85
C SER A 168 4.20 -6.41 -17.77
N GLY A 169 4.02 -7.09 -16.63
CA GLY A 169 2.74 -7.67 -16.25
C GLY A 169 1.81 -6.54 -15.81
N GLY A 170 0.90 -6.11 -16.70
CA GLY A 170 -0.04 -5.02 -16.47
C GLY A 170 -0.87 -5.16 -15.19
N LEU A 171 -0.30 -4.70 -14.08
CA LEU A 171 -0.92 -4.67 -12.76
C LEU A 171 -1.01 -3.20 -12.36
N SER A 172 -2.15 -2.61 -12.73
CA SER A 172 -2.59 -1.33 -12.21
C SER A 172 -2.56 -1.36 -10.68
N HIS A 173 -2.10 -0.26 -10.09
CA HIS A 173 -2.14 0.00 -8.64
C HIS A 173 -3.52 -0.35 -8.07
N PHE A 174 -3.63 -0.73 -6.78
CA PHE A 174 -4.93 -1.05 -6.17
C PHE A 174 -5.98 0.03 -6.48
N SER A 175 -5.61 1.31 -6.38
CA SER A 175 -6.50 2.44 -6.70
C SER A 175 -6.68 2.74 -8.20
N GLU A 176 -5.96 2.09 -9.10
CA GLU A 176 -6.10 2.22 -10.56
C GLU A 176 -6.74 0.97 -11.18
N ASN A 177 -6.94 -0.08 -10.38
CA ASN A 177 -7.54 -1.30 -10.87
C ASN A 177 -9.06 -1.09 -11.05
N PRO A 178 -9.60 -1.19 -12.28
CA PRO A 178 -11.02 -0.98 -12.53
C PRO A 178 -11.89 -1.99 -11.75
N VAL A 179 -11.34 -3.16 -11.41
CA VAL A 179 -12.00 -4.14 -10.56
C VAL A 179 -12.25 -3.58 -9.17
N LEU A 180 -11.31 -2.84 -8.57
CA LEU A 180 -11.53 -2.26 -7.25
C LEU A 180 -12.70 -1.27 -7.24
N PHE A 181 -12.76 -0.37 -8.22
CA PHE A 181 -13.86 0.59 -8.34
C PHE A 181 -15.21 -0.10 -8.55
N ALA A 182 -15.24 -1.21 -9.30
CA ALA A 182 -16.44 -2.03 -9.45
C ALA A 182 -16.83 -2.74 -8.14
N LEU A 183 -15.85 -3.15 -7.32
CA LEU A 183 -16.10 -3.81 -6.03
C LEU A 183 -16.52 -2.82 -4.93
N LEU A 184 -16.13 -1.55 -4.97
CA LEU A 184 -16.44 -0.58 -3.90
C LEU A 184 -17.95 -0.45 -3.59
N PRO A 185 -18.85 -0.20 -4.56
CA PRO A 185 -20.29 -0.19 -4.31
C PRO A 185 -20.80 -1.54 -3.78
N LEU A 186 -20.25 -2.65 -4.28
CA LEU A 186 -20.59 -3.99 -3.84
C LEU A 186 -20.19 -4.22 -2.38
N ILE A 187 -19.00 -3.75 -1.97
CA ILE A 187 -18.52 -3.76 -0.59
C ILE A 187 -19.50 -2.97 0.29
N PHE A 188 -19.87 -1.75 -0.11
CA PHE A 188 -20.79 -0.91 0.64
C PHE A 188 -22.14 -1.60 0.87
N ILE A 189 -22.76 -2.12 -0.19
CA ILE A 189 -24.05 -2.82 -0.09
C ILE A 189 -23.92 -4.10 0.74
N ASN A 190 -22.84 -4.88 0.57
CA ASN A 190 -22.62 -6.09 1.35
C ASN A 190 -22.39 -5.80 2.85
N LYS A 191 -21.68 -4.72 3.19
CA LYS A 191 -21.51 -4.27 4.58
C LYS A 191 -22.82 -3.79 5.19
N CYS A 192 -23.68 -3.14 4.41
CA CYS A 192 -25.04 -2.79 4.83
C CYS A 192 -25.90 -4.05 5.06
N ALA A 193 -25.84 -5.02 4.16
CA ALA A 193 -26.50 -6.31 4.33
C ALA A 193 -25.98 -7.09 5.56
N PHE A 194 -24.69 -6.99 5.86
CA PHE A 194 -24.12 -7.54 7.08
C PHE A 194 -24.64 -6.83 8.34
N GLY A 195 -24.77 -5.51 8.32
CA GLY A 195 -25.43 -4.74 9.39
C GLY A 195 -26.86 -5.19 9.68
N CYS A 196 -27.60 -5.62 8.64
CA CYS A 196 -28.95 -6.19 8.79
C CYS A 196 -28.99 -7.54 9.52
N LYS A 197 -27.87 -8.29 9.58
CA LYS A 197 -27.78 -9.54 10.34
C LYS A 197 -27.62 -9.33 11.84
N VAL A 198 -27.24 -8.13 12.28
CA VAL A 198 -27.03 -7.84 13.70
C VAL A 198 -28.36 -7.92 14.43
N GLU A 199 -28.54 -8.92 15.30
CA GLU A 199 -29.71 -9.03 16.17
C GLU A 199 -29.58 -8.08 17.36
N VAL A 200 -30.60 -7.25 17.57
CA VAL A 200 -30.60 -6.25 18.64
C VAL A 200 -30.73 -6.94 20.00
N GLU A 201 -31.38 -8.10 20.03
CA GLU A 201 -31.50 -8.98 21.18
C GLU A 201 -30.13 -9.51 21.62
N VAL A 202 -29.28 -9.86 20.65
CA VAL A 202 -27.88 -10.25 20.90
C VAL A 202 -27.11 -9.06 21.47
N LEU A 203 -27.25 -7.87 20.87
CA LEU A 203 -26.72 -6.59 21.39
C LEU A 203 -27.14 -6.31 22.83
N ARG A 204 -28.41 -6.55 23.15
CA ARG A 204 -28.99 -6.33 24.49
C ARG A 204 -28.50 -7.35 25.52
N GLY A 205 -28.29 -8.61 25.11
CA GLY A 205 -27.68 -9.63 25.95
C GLY A 205 -26.24 -9.29 26.35
N LEU A 206 -25.50 -8.62 25.46
CA LEU A 206 -24.12 -8.21 25.71
C LEU A 206 -24.00 -7.09 26.74
N VAL A 207 -24.95 -6.16 26.79
CA VAL A 207 -25.01 -5.14 27.85
C VAL A 207 -25.15 -5.78 29.23
N ARG A 208 -25.77 -6.97 29.34
CA ARG A 208 -25.91 -7.69 30.60
C ARG A 208 -24.65 -8.46 31.03
N SER A 209 -23.77 -8.82 30.09
CA SER A 209 -22.50 -9.49 30.40
C SER A 209 -21.39 -8.97 29.49
N PRO A 210 -20.88 -7.74 29.74
CA PRO A 210 -19.94 -7.08 28.85
C PRO A 210 -18.51 -7.60 28.99
N VAL A 211 -18.22 -8.42 30.01
CA VAL A 211 -16.86 -8.85 30.36
C VAL A 211 -16.12 -9.45 29.16
N PRO A 212 -16.66 -10.42 28.40
CA PRO A 212 -15.93 -11.00 27.27
C PRO A 212 -15.62 -9.97 26.16
N LEU A 213 -16.52 -9.01 25.94
CA LEU A 213 -16.33 -7.94 24.95
C LEU A 213 -15.23 -6.98 25.36
N LEU A 214 -15.23 -6.55 26.62
CA LEU A 214 -14.19 -5.68 27.15
C LEU A 214 -12.81 -6.33 27.05
N LEU A 215 -12.71 -7.63 27.30
CA LEU A 215 -11.45 -8.38 27.13
C LEU A 215 -11.03 -8.46 25.66
N GLY A 216 -11.97 -8.64 24.73
CA GLY A 216 -11.69 -8.59 23.30
C GLY A 216 -11.13 -7.23 22.87
N VAL A 217 -11.82 -6.15 23.25
CA VAL A 217 -11.40 -4.78 22.95
C VAL A 217 -10.03 -4.48 23.56
N LEU A 218 -9.81 -4.87 24.82
CA LEU A 218 -8.53 -4.72 25.51
C LEU A 218 -7.42 -5.50 24.78
N GLY A 219 -7.66 -6.76 24.44
CA GLY A 219 -6.69 -7.59 23.72
C GLY A 219 -6.35 -7.00 22.35
N GLN A 220 -7.38 -6.74 21.53
CA GLN A 220 -7.23 -6.32 20.14
C GLN A 220 -6.68 -4.91 19.98
N PHE A 221 -7.09 -3.94 20.79
CA PHE A 221 -6.75 -2.53 20.56
C PHE A 221 -5.72 -1.96 21.54
N LEU A 222 -5.37 -2.68 22.61
CA LEU A 222 -4.31 -2.27 23.53
C LEU A 222 -3.12 -3.23 23.48
N VAL A 223 -3.34 -4.52 23.75
CA VAL A 223 -2.25 -5.49 23.89
C VAL A 223 -1.59 -5.79 22.54
N MET A 224 -2.38 -6.04 21.51
CA MET A 224 -1.85 -6.44 20.19
C MET A 224 -1.07 -5.31 19.47
N PRO A 225 -1.52 -4.05 19.44
CA PRO A 225 -0.74 -2.96 18.85
C PRO A 225 0.56 -2.70 19.63
N LEU A 226 0.52 -2.81 20.97
CA LEU A 226 1.71 -2.71 21.81
C LEU A 226 2.70 -3.83 21.51
N TYR A 227 2.21 -5.06 21.37
CA TYR A 227 3.02 -6.19 20.94
C TYR A 227 3.69 -5.93 19.60
N ALA A 228 2.93 -5.50 18.58
CA ALA A 228 3.45 -5.19 17.26
C ALA A 228 4.57 -4.14 17.30
N TYR A 229 4.39 -3.10 18.10
CA TYR A 229 5.43 -2.10 18.33
C TYR A 229 6.68 -2.70 18.97
N CYS A 230 6.55 -3.46 20.05
CA CYS A 230 7.69 -4.06 20.74
C CYS A 230 8.44 -5.06 19.85
N VAL A 231 7.72 -5.98 19.20
CA VAL A 231 8.34 -7.02 18.36
C VAL A 231 8.98 -6.43 17.10
N SER A 232 8.38 -5.38 16.52
CA SER A 232 8.99 -4.70 15.36
C SER A 232 10.29 -4.02 15.71
N ARG A 233 10.40 -3.43 16.91
CA ARG A 233 11.66 -2.85 17.42
C ARG A 233 12.70 -3.92 17.72
N LEU A 234 12.30 -5.03 18.36
CA LEU A 234 13.20 -6.14 18.67
C LEU A 234 13.75 -6.81 17.40
N ALA A 235 12.89 -7.00 16.40
CA ALA A 235 13.28 -7.57 15.10
C ALA A 235 13.94 -6.56 14.15
N SER A 236 14.15 -5.30 14.60
CA SER A 236 14.74 -4.21 13.80
C SER A 236 14.05 -4.03 12.45
N LEU A 237 12.72 -4.09 12.44
CA LEU A 237 11.94 -3.91 11.21
C LEU A 237 12.05 -2.46 10.71
N PRO A 238 12.10 -2.25 9.39
CA PRO A 238 11.92 -0.93 8.79
C PRO A 238 10.64 -0.25 9.31
N THR A 239 10.66 1.07 9.41
CA THR A 239 9.56 1.86 9.98
C THR A 239 8.24 1.65 9.24
N THR A 240 8.27 1.58 7.90
CA THR A 240 7.09 1.31 7.05
C THR A 240 6.47 -0.07 7.32
N LEU A 241 7.29 -1.11 7.45
CA LEU A 241 6.82 -2.47 7.81
C LEU A 241 6.29 -2.53 9.24
N SER A 242 6.96 -1.85 10.16
CA SER A 242 6.55 -1.75 11.56
C SER A 242 5.16 -1.11 11.68
N LEU A 243 4.91 -0.05 10.90
CA LEU A 243 3.60 0.60 10.84
C LEU A 243 2.53 -0.31 10.23
N GLY A 244 2.85 -1.02 9.14
CA GLY A 244 1.96 -2.02 8.55
C GLY A 244 1.60 -3.13 9.56
N LEU A 245 2.58 -3.59 10.36
CA LEU A 245 2.36 -4.59 11.40
C LEU A 245 1.50 -4.05 12.55
N VAL A 246 1.75 -2.82 13.01
CA VAL A 246 0.93 -2.18 14.05
C VAL A 246 -0.51 -2.03 13.58
N ILE A 247 -0.74 -1.53 12.37
CA ILE A 247 -2.09 -1.34 11.84
C ILE A 247 -2.79 -2.68 11.64
N THR A 248 -2.06 -3.72 11.22
CA THR A 248 -2.56 -5.11 11.23
C THR A 248 -3.01 -5.51 12.63
N CYS A 249 -2.16 -5.27 13.63
CA CYS A 249 -2.45 -5.61 15.03
C CYS A 249 -3.49 -4.73 15.71
N SER A 250 -3.83 -3.59 15.13
CA SER A 250 -4.94 -2.73 15.53
C SER A 250 -6.23 -3.05 14.81
N ALA A 251 -6.23 -3.99 13.87
CA ALA A 251 -7.44 -4.38 13.15
C ALA A 251 -8.42 -5.11 14.09
N PRO A 252 -9.74 -4.94 13.88
CA PRO A 252 -10.74 -5.69 14.63
C PRO A 252 -10.63 -7.19 14.35
N GLY A 253 -11.29 -8.01 15.16
CA GLY A 253 -11.49 -9.43 14.85
C GLY A 253 -12.09 -9.61 13.45
N GLY A 254 -11.63 -10.61 12.70
CA GLY A 254 -12.10 -10.86 11.33
C GLY A 254 -11.54 -12.14 10.74
N GLY A 255 -11.61 -12.32 9.42
CA GLY A 255 -10.96 -13.48 8.77
C GLY A 255 -11.54 -14.86 9.09
N GLY A 256 -12.82 -14.94 9.50
CA GLY A 256 -13.47 -16.21 9.81
C GLY A 256 -13.46 -16.62 11.29
N GLY A 257 -13.14 -15.71 12.21
CA GLY A 257 -13.18 -15.97 13.67
C GLY A 257 -14.45 -16.68 14.17
N TYR A 258 -15.64 -16.29 13.69
CA TYR A 258 -16.89 -16.98 14.02
C TYR A 258 -16.95 -18.44 13.52
N LEU A 259 -16.35 -18.73 12.36
CA LEU A 259 -16.29 -20.08 11.79
C LEU A 259 -15.33 -20.95 12.60
N TYR A 260 -14.16 -20.42 12.98
CA TYR A 260 -13.24 -21.12 13.86
C TYR A 260 -13.85 -21.34 15.25
N SER A 261 -14.57 -20.35 15.79
CA SER A 261 -15.34 -20.50 17.03
C SER A 261 -16.36 -21.64 16.90
N LEU A 262 -17.12 -21.70 15.80
CA LEU A 262 -18.05 -22.81 15.53
C LEU A 262 -17.35 -24.17 15.49
N LEU A 263 -16.29 -24.30 14.68
CA LEU A 263 -15.55 -25.55 14.49
C LEU A 263 -14.88 -26.05 15.77
N LEU A 264 -14.41 -25.13 16.62
CA LEU A 264 -13.73 -25.45 17.88
C LEU A 264 -14.69 -25.53 19.07
N SER A 265 -16.01 -25.51 18.83
CA SER A 265 -17.06 -25.56 19.87
C SER A 265 -16.95 -24.40 20.89
N GLY A 266 -16.71 -23.20 20.37
CA GLY A 266 -16.82 -21.93 21.08
C GLY A 266 -18.23 -21.36 21.03
N ASP A 267 -18.41 -20.17 21.61
CA ASP A 267 -19.64 -19.39 21.56
C ASP A 267 -19.67 -18.57 20.25
N VAL A 268 -20.51 -18.97 19.31
CA VAL A 268 -20.64 -18.33 17.99
C VAL A 268 -21.36 -16.98 18.10
N THR A 269 -22.37 -16.90 18.96
CA THR A 269 -23.11 -15.66 19.21
C THR A 269 -22.17 -14.60 19.77
N LEU A 270 -21.31 -14.98 20.72
CA LEU A 270 -20.28 -14.11 21.26
C LEU A 270 -19.26 -13.70 20.19
N ALA A 271 -18.81 -14.62 19.33
CA ALA A 271 -17.83 -14.31 18.29
C ALA A 271 -18.35 -13.21 17.33
N ILE A 272 -19.56 -13.40 16.81
CA ILE A 272 -20.22 -12.42 15.93
C ILE A 272 -20.35 -11.07 16.63
N SER A 273 -20.73 -11.09 17.91
CA SER A 273 -20.90 -9.89 18.72
C SER A 273 -19.61 -9.13 18.95
N MET A 274 -18.55 -9.84 19.29
CA MET A 274 -17.21 -9.27 19.49
C MET A 274 -16.71 -8.63 18.20
N THR A 275 -16.78 -9.36 17.07
CA THR A 275 -16.40 -8.84 15.75
C THR A 275 -17.14 -7.55 15.39
N LEU A 276 -18.45 -7.48 15.68
CA LEU A 276 -19.25 -6.29 15.39
C LEU A 276 -18.80 -5.09 16.23
N VAL A 277 -18.69 -5.28 17.54
CA VAL A 277 -18.27 -4.20 18.45
C VAL A 277 -16.84 -3.77 18.16
N SER A 278 -15.93 -4.72 17.92
CA SER A 278 -14.56 -4.40 17.56
C SER A 278 -14.49 -3.65 16.23
N THR A 279 -15.31 -3.99 15.24
CA THR A 279 -15.33 -3.26 13.96
C THR A 279 -15.73 -1.79 14.15
N VAL A 280 -16.68 -1.51 15.03
CA VAL A 280 -17.06 -0.12 15.38
C VAL A 280 -15.93 0.58 16.13
N VAL A 281 -15.33 -0.08 17.14
CA VAL A 281 -14.21 0.48 17.92
C VAL A 281 -12.99 0.74 17.03
N ALA A 282 -12.71 -0.13 16.07
CA ALA A 282 -11.60 -0.02 15.14
C ALA A 282 -11.63 1.28 14.33
N ALA A 283 -12.82 1.83 14.04
CA ALA A 283 -12.95 3.09 13.32
C ALA A 283 -12.22 4.26 14.00
N ALA A 284 -12.14 4.23 15.34
CA ALA A 284 -11.37 5.19 16.12
C ALA A 284 -10.00 4.64 16.57
N ALA A 285 -9.93 3.36 16.93
CA ALA A 285 -8.73 2.76 17.50
C ALA A 285 -7.60 2.55 16.48
N MET A 286 -7.90 2.21 15.22
CA MET A 286 -6.87 2.02 14.19
C MET A 286 -6.15 3.33 13.83
N PRO A 287 -6.84 4.46 13.53
CA PRO A 287 -6.18 5.73 13.28
C PRO A 287 -5.40 6.23 14.49
N LEU A 288 -5.96 6.06 15.71
CA LEU A 288 -5.29 6.47 16.94
C LEU A 288 -4.00 5.68 17.19
N SER A 289 -4.05 4.36 17.01
CA SER A 289 -2.87 3.49 17.12
C SER A 289 -1.83 3.85 16.06
N SER A 290 -2.26 4.07 14.82
CA SER A 290 -1.38 4.49 13.74
C SER A 290 -0.67 5.82 14.05
N ALA A 291 -1.39 6.81 14.59
CA ALA A 291 -0.81 8.10 14.98
C ALA A 291 0.16 7.97 16.17
N LEU A 292 -0.23 7.24 17.21
CA LEU A 292 0.58 7.04 18.42
C LEU A 292 1.88 6.30 18.09
N TYR A 293 1.78 5.11 17.47
CA TYR A 293 2.93 4.27 17.19
C TYR A 293 3.74 4.79 16.00
N GLY A 294 3.11 5.46 15.02
CA GLY A 294 3.84 6.16 13.96
C GLY A 294 4.79 7.23 14.52
N ARG A 295 4.34 8.00 15.51
CA ARG A 295 5.19 8.95 16.23
C ARG A 295 6.31 8.26 17.02
N LEU A 296 5.99 7.18 17.74
CA LEU A 296 6.98 6.41 18.52
C LEU A 296 8.03 5.69 17.67
N LEU A 297 7.68 5.32 16.44
CA LEU A 297 8.59 4.71 15.47
C LEU A 297 9.47 5.75 14.76
N GLY A 298 9.25 7.05 15.00
CA GLY A 298 10.00 8.12 14.37
C GLY A 298 9.72 8.24 12.88
N VAL A 299 8.52 7.88 12.42
CA VAL A 299 8.05 8.12 11.05
C VAL A 299 7.96 9.64 10.85
N HIS A 300 9.07 10.27 10.44
CA HIS A 300 9.14 11.72 10.21
C HIS A 300 8.34 12.11 8.96
N ALA A 301 7.97 13.39 8.87
CA ALA A 301 7.02 14.06 7.97
C ALA A 301 7.02 13.71 6.46
N ALA A 302 7.95 12.87 5.97
CA ALA A 302 7.95 12.32 4.63
C ALA A 302 6.89 11.22 4.42
N LEU A 303 6.70 10.33 5.41
CA LEU A 303 5.53 9.43 5.44
C LEU A 303 4.42 10.17 6.18
N HIS A 304 3.64 10.96 5.45
CA HIS A 304 2.41 11.53 6.01
C HIS A 304 1.47 10.37 6.30
N VAL A 305 1.50 9.81 7.52
CA VAL A 305 0.55 8.79 7.96
C VAL A 305 -0.83 9.37 7.67
N PRO A 306 -1.56 8.83 6.68
CA PRO A 306 -2.66 9.56 6.08
C PRO A 306 -3.89 9.31 6.93
N PHE A 307 -3.87 9.87 8.14
CA PHE A 307 -4.88 9.70 9.17
C PHE A 307 -6.28 9.94 8.61
N VAL A 308 -6.43 10.98 7.78
CA VAL A 308 -7.69 11.31 7.09
C VAL A 308 -8.11 10.21 6.12
N LYS A 309 -7.19 9.58 5.38
CA LYS A 309 -7.50 8.48 4.48
C LYS A 309 -7.84 7.20 5.26
N ILE A 310 -7.06 6.85 6.29
CA ILE A 310 -7.33 5.69 7.15
C ILE A 310 -8.71 5.85 7.81
N LEU A 311 -8.99 7.02 8.39
CA LEU A 311 -10.29 7.35 8.96
C LEU A 311 -11.40 7.31 7.91
N GLY A 312 -11.16 7.84 6.71
CA GLY A 312 -12.09 7.78 5.58
C GLY A 312 -12.43 6.35 5.15
N THR A 313 -11.44 5.47 5.00
CA THR A 313 -11.62 4.04 4.68
C THR A 313 -12.40 3.32 5.78
N LEU A 314 -12.12 3.63 7.05
CA LEU A 314 -12.84 3.05 8.17
C LEU A 314 -14.29 3.54 8.24
N LEU A 315 -14.53 4.83 8.04
CA LEU A 315 -15.88 5.39 7.93
C LEU A 315 -16.65 4.77 6.77
N PHE A 316 -16.01 4.55 5.62
CA PHE A 316 -16.60 3.85 4.49
C PHE A 316 -17.10 2.44 4.83
N ILE A 317 -16.50 1.79 5.83
CA ILE A 317 -16.93 0.47 6.31
C ILE A 317 -17.95 0.58 7.44
N ALA A 318 -17.75 1.50 8.38
CA ALA A 318 -18.60 1.67 9.55
C ALA A 318 -19.99 2.22 9.19
N ILE A 319 -20.06 3.23 8.32
CA ILE A 319 -21.31 3.89 7.88
C ILE A 319 -22.32 2.87 7.32
N PRO A 320 -21.99 2.03 6.32
CA PRO A 320 -22.95 1.07 5.79
C PRO A 320 -23.39 0.03 6.83
N ILE A 321 -22.52 -0.40 7.74
CA ILE A 321 -22.91 -1.33 8.82
C ILE A 321 -23.96 -0.67 9.73
N SER A 322 -23.71 0.55 10.18
CA SER A 322 -24.66 1.33 10.99
C SER A 322 -25.99 1.57 10.26
N LEU A 323 -25.92 1.87 8.95
CA LEU A 323 -27.10 2.03 8.11
C LEU A 323 -27.89 0.71 8.00
N GLY A 324 -27.22 -0.42 7.84
CA GLY A 324 -27.84 -1.75 7.82
C GLY A 324 -28.57 -2.08 9.11
N MET A 325 -27.99 -1.74 10.27
CA MET A 325 -28.65 -1.89 11.56
C MET A 325 -29.91 -1.01 11.67
N LEU A 326 -29.84 0.24 11.19
CA LEU A 326 -30.98 1.15 11.17
C LEU A 326 -32.10 0.67 10.22
N VAL A 327 -31.73 0.17 9.04
CA VAL A 327 -32.65 -0.42 8.05
C VAL A 327 -33.36 -1.63 8.65
N LYS A 328 -32.67 -2.48 9.41
CA LYS A 328 -33.29 -3.60 10.14
C LYS A 328 -34.42 -3.14 11.06
N LEU A 329 -34.20 -2.06 11.79
CA LEU A 329 -35.14 -1.51 12.77
C LEU A 329 -36.35 -0.82 12.13
N ARG A 330 -36.16 -0.14 10.99
CA ARG A 330 -37.17 0.72 10.38
C ARG A 330 -37.85 0.13 9.14
N LEU A 331 -37.18 -0.75 8.40
CA LEU A 331 -37.56 -1.21 7.06
C LEU A 331 -37.39 -2.74 6.91
N PRO A 332 -38.27 -3.56 7.51
CA PRO A 332 -38.15 -5.03 7.45
C PRO A 332 -38.28 -5.61 6.03
N ALA A 333 -38.99 -4.93 5.12
CA ALA A 333 -39.07 -5.34 3.72
C ALA A 333 -37.71 -5.23 3.01
N LEU A 334 -37.00 -4.10 3.18
CA LEU A 334 -35.67 -3.90 2.61
C LEU A 334 -34.63 -4.83 3.22
N THR A 335 -34.78 -5.12 4.52
CA THR A 335 -33.93 -6.09 5.25
C THR A 335 -33.96 -7.47 4.59
N ARG A 336 -35.14 -7.98 4.20
CA ARG A 336 -35.25 -9.28 3.52
C ARG A 336 -34.49 -9.32 2.20
N VAL A 337 -34.56 -8.23 1.42
CA VAL A 337 -33.83 -8.11 0.15
C VAL A 337 -32.32 -8.09 0.39
N LEU A 338 -31.84 -7.24 1.31
CA LEU A 338 -30.41 -7.15 1.65
C LEU A 338 -29.87 -8.49 2.17
N LEU A 339 -30.62 -9.19 3.02
CA LEU A 339 -30.24 -10.52 3.53
C LEU A 339 -30.19 -11.58 2.42
N ALA A 340 -31.02 -11.47 1.37
CA ALA A 340 -30.94 -12.36 0.21
C ALA A 340 -29.70 -12.07 -0.65
N LEU A 341 -29.33 -10.79 -0.80
CA LEU A 341 -28.17 -10.35 -1.58
C LEU A 341 -26.82 -10.59 -0.89
N ILE A 342 -26.79 -10.77 0.44
CA ILE A 342 -25.53 -10.92 1.19
C ILE A 342 -24.68 -12.09 0.69
N ARG A 343 -25.31 -13.22 0.33
CA ARG A 343 -24.60 -14.44 -0.10
C ARG A 343 -23.93 -14.27 -1.47
N PRO A 344 -24.64 -13.90 -2.54
CA PRO A 344 -24.01 -13.71 -3.85
C PRO A 344 -22.96 -12.59 -3.82
N PHE A 345 -23.24 -11.48 -3.12
CA PHE A 345 -22.26 -10.38 -3.03
C PHE A 345 -21.03 -10.76 -2.23
N SER A 346 -21.19 -11.45 -1.09
CA SER A 346 -20.04 -11.98 -0.35
C SER A 346 -19.21 -12.95 -1.20
N PHE A 347 -19.85 -13.79 -2.01
CA PHE A 347 -19.14 -14.71 -2.91
C PHE A 347 -18.33 -13.98 -3.98
N VAL A 348 -18.94 -12.99 -4.66
CA VAL A 348 -18.25 -12.16 -5.65
C VAL A 348 -17.10 -11.38 -5.01
N LEU A 349 -17.31 -10.81 -3.81
CA LEU A 349 -16.27 -10.10 -3.07
C LEU A 349 -15.12 -11.02 -2.64
N ILE A 350 -15.41 -12.26 -2.25
CA ILE A 350 -14.38 -13.26 -1.92
C ILE A 350 -13.56 -13.60 -3.16
N ILE A 351 -14.22 -13.93 -4.29
CA ILE A 351 -13.50 -14.25 -5.53
C ILE A 351 -12.70 -13.06 -6.03
N GLY A 352 -13.30 -11.86 -6.08
CA GLY A 352 -12.62 -10.64 -6.47
C GLY A 352 -11.44 -10.32 -5.55
N GLY A 353 -11.62 -10.51 -4.24
CA GLY A 353 -10.55 -10.35 -3.25
C GLY A 353 -9.41 -11.35 -3.44
N ILE A 354 -9.71 -12.63 -3.69
CA ILE A 354 -8.70 -13.66 -3.98
C ILE A 354 -7.97 -13.36 -5.28
N PHE A 355 -8.69 -12.97 -6.33
CA PHE A 355 -8.11 -12.59 -7.61
C PHE A 355 -7.15 -11.41 -7.46
N MET A 356 -7.57 -10.36 -6.75
CA MET A 356 -6.72 -9.21 -6.42
C MET A 356 -5.52 -9.61 -5.56
N ALA A 357 -5.72 -10.48 -4.55
CA ALA A 357 -4.65 -10.97 -3.69
C ALA A 357 -3.64 -11.85 -4.46
N TYR A 358 -4.08 -12.60 -5.47
CA TYR A 358 -3.19 -13.38 -6.34
C TYR A 358 -2.38 -12.47 -7.25
N GLN A 359 -3.05 -11.52 -7.92
CA GLN A 359 -2.43 -10.53 -8.80
C GLN A 359 -1.37 -9.68 -8.05
N MET A 360 -1.67 -9.23 -6.84
CA MET A 360 -0.78 -8.40 -6.02
C MET A 360 0.17 -9.23 -5.15
N GLY A 361 -0.15 -10.50 -4.88
CA GLY A 361 0.59 -11.32 -3.94
C GLY A 361 2.04 -11.52 -4.38
N ALA A 362 2.26 -11.69 -5.69
CA ALA A 362 3.60 -11.79 -6.25
C ALA A 362 4.42 -10.49 -6.08
N SER A 363 3.81 -9.31 -6.25
CA SER A 363 4.50 -8.03 -6.06
C SER A 363 4.72 -7.69 -4.59
N ILE A 364 3.77 -8.02 -3.70
CA ILE A 364 3.92 -7.83 -2.25
C ILE A 364 5.01 -8.75 -1.71
N LEU A 365 5.07 -10.01 -2.15
CA LEU A 365 6.08 -10.98 -1.71
C LEU A 365 7.42 -10.83 -2.42
N ALA A 366 7.49 -10.06 -3.51
CA ALA A 366 8.76 -9.66 -4.10
C ALA A 366 9.58 -8.91 -3.04
N ASP A 367 10.81 -9.35 -2.82
CA ASP A 367 11.72 -8.81 -1.79
C ASP A 367 11.15 -8.84 -0.35
N VAL A 368 10.34 -9.86 -0.02
CA VAL A 368 9.84 -10.03 1.35
C VAL A 368 11.00 -10.18 2.33
N LYS A 369 10.98 -9.37 3.39
CA LYS A 369 12.01 -9.44 4.43
C LYS A 369 11.79 -10.66 5.32
N PRO A 370 12.79 -11.53 5.54
CA PRO A 370 12.62 -12.72 6.37
C PRO A 370 12.20 -12.38 7.82
N GLN A 371 12.58 -11.20 8.32
CA GLN A 371 12.19 -10.70 9.62
C GLN A 371 10.66 -10.52 9.74
N ILE A 372 9.98 -10.00 8.71
CA ILE A 372 8.51 -9.83 8.79
C ILE A 372 7.81 -11.18 8.69
N VAL A 373 8.38 -12.17 8.01
CA VAL A 373 7.86 -13.54 8.00
C VAL A 373 7.91 -14.15 9.40
N ALA A 374 9.08 -14.10 10.05
CA ALA A 374 9.26 -14.62 11.41
C ALA A 374 8.32 -13.93 12.42
N VAL A 375 8.24 -12.60 12.37
CA VAL A 375 7.35 -11.83 13.24
C VAL A 375 5.88 -12.09 12.92
N GLY A 376 5.50 -12.12 11.65
CA GLY A 376 4.13 -12.31 11.22
C GLY A 376 3.53 -13.63 11.70
N VAL A 377 4.31 -14.72 11.69
CA VAL A 377 3.90 -16.03 12.23
C VAL A 377 3.59 -15.99 13.73
N THR A 378 4.25 -15.11 14.48
CA THR A 378 4.02 -15.04 15.93
C THR A 378 2.75 -14.27 16.31
N VAL A 379 2.21 -13.43 15.41
CA VAL A 379 1.08 -12.54 15.71
C VAL A 379 -0.18 -13.32 16.11
N PRO A 380 -0.68 -14.29 15.32
CA PRO A 380 -1.92 -14.95 15.67
C PRO A 380 -1.74 -15.88 16.89
N LEU A 381 -0.62 -16.60 16.97
CA LEU A 381 -0.24 -17.39 18.15
C LEU A 381 -0.28 -16.57 19.44
N LEU A 382 0.39 -15.42 19.46
CA LEU A 382 0.40 -14.56 20.64
C LEU A 382 -0.99 -14.08 20.98
N GLY A 383 -1.78 -13.67 19.98
CA GLY A 383 -3.15 -13.24 20.21
C GLY A 383 -4.05 -14.30 20.80
N LEU A 384 -3.90 -15.54 20.34
CA LEU A 384 -4.61 -16.68 20.90
C LEU A 384 -4.25 -16.88 22.37
N VAL A 385 -2.95 -16.82 22.69
CA VAL A 385 -2.45 -16.95 24.05
C VAL A 385 -2.96 -15.81 24.94
N VAL A 386 -2.84 -14.56 24.48
CA VAL A 386 -3.32 -13.37 25.21
C VAL A 386 -4.82 -13.49 25.48
N GLY A 387 -5.63 -13.75 24.46
CA GLY A 387 -7.07 -13.87 24.63
C GLY A 387 -7.46 -15.04 25.54
N ALA A 388 -6.74 -16.17 25.46
CA ALA A 388 -6.96 -17.30 26.36
C ALA A 388 -6.61 -16.98 27.82
N ILE A 389 -5.49 -16.30 28.06
CA ILE A 389 -5.06 -15.88 29.39
C ILE A 389 -6.07 -14.87 29.97
N LEU A 390 -6.41 -13.82 29.21
CA LEU A 390 -7.39 -12.81 29.63
C LEU A 390 -8.74 -13.46 30.00
N ALA A 391 -9.25 -14.35 29.14
CA ALA A 391 -10.51 -15.03 29.40
C ALA A 391 -10.45 -16.03 30.57
N LYS A 392 -9.29 -16.65 30.81
CA LYS A 392 -9.05 -17.53 31.96
C LYS A 392 -9.00 -16.73 33.26
N LEU A 393 -8.31 -15.60 33.29
CA LEU A 393 -8.23 -14.70 34.44
C LEU A 393 -9.61 -14.15 34.82
N ALA A 394 -10.43 -13.82 33.83
CA ALA A 394 -11.83 -13.41 34.02
C ALA A 394 -12.79 -14.58 34.30
N ARG A 395 -12.29 -15.81 34.43
CA ARG A 395 -13.06 -17.01 34.77
C ARG A 395 -14.26 -17.29 33.85
N LEU A 396 -14.16 -16.94 32.56
CA LEU A 396 -15.25 -17.15 31.59
C LEU A 396 -15.57 -18.65 31.41
N ALA A 397 -16.74 -18.98 30.85
CA ALA A 397 -17.07 -20.37 30.53
C ALA A 397 -16.14 -20.92 29.41
N PRO A 398 -15.87 -22.24 29.34
CA PRO A 398 -14.95 -22.80 28.33
C PRO A 398 -15.27 -22.40 26.87
N PRO A 399 -16.54 -22.38 26.41
CA PRO A 399 -16.87 -21.91 25.06
C PRO A 399 -16.48 -20.45 24.84
N GLN A 400 -16.75 -19.58 25.83
CA GLN A 400 -16.42 -18.16 25.77
C GLN A 400 -14.92 -17.91 25.79
N ARG A 401 -14.14 -18.70 26.55
CA ARG A 401 -12.67 -18.60 26.54
C ARG A 401 -12.07 -18.86 25.16
N LYS A 402 -12.55 -19.91 24.48
CA LYS A 402 -12.14 -20.21 23.11
C LYS A 402 -12.48 -19.05 22.17
N THR A 403 -13.70 -18.52 22.28
CA THR A 403 -14.15 -17.40 21.46
C THR A 403 -13.30 -16.14 21.65
N VAL A 404 -13.04 -15.72 22.90
CA VAL A 404 -12.21 -14.54 23.18
C VAL A 404 -10.79 -14.76 22.68
N SER A 405 -10.22 -15.96 22.86
CA SER A 405 -8.91 -16.33 22.32
C SER A 405 -8.87 -16.18 20.79
N ILE A 406 -9.84 -16.76 20.09
CA ILE A 406 -9.94 -16.72 18.63
C ILE A 406 -10.14 -15.28 18.13
N GLU A 407 -11.04 -14.51 18.74
CA GLU A 407 -11.29 -13.13 18.30
C GLU A 407 -10.08 -12.21 18.52
N VAL A 408 -9.30 -12.42 19.59
CA VAL A 408 -8.07 -11.63 19.79
C VAL A 408 -6.96 -12.05 18.82
N GLY A 409 -6.82 -13.34 18.54
CA GLY A 409 -5.76 -13.86 17.65
C GLY A 409 -6.04 -13.74 16.16
N VAL A 410 -7.28 -13.89 15.73
CA VAL A 410 -7.67 -13.84 14.32
C VAL A 410 -8.16 -12.43 13.96
N GLN A 411 -7.20 -11.59 13.61
CA GLN A 411 -7.45 -10.21 13.21
C GLN A 411 -7.87 -10.11 11.74
N ASN A 412 -8.56 -9.02 11.41
CA ASN A 412 -8.96 -8.71 10.05
C ASN A 412 -7.79 -8.16 9.23
N SER A 413 -6.86 -9.03 8.86
CA SER A 413 -5.66 -8.67 8.11
C SER A 413 -5.98 -8.13 6.71
N LEU A 414 -7.08 -8.56 6.08
CA LEU A 414 -7.53 -8.01 4.80
C LEU A 414 -8.00 -6.55 4.92
N LEU A 415 -8.64 -6.19 6.04
CA LEU A 415 -8.97 -4.79 6.32
C LEU A 415 -7.68 -3.96 6.43
N ALA A 416 -6.69 -4.45 7.18
CA ALA A 416 -5.42 -3.76 7.34
C ALA A 416 -4.68 -3.60 6.00
N LEU A 417 -4.68 -4.64 5.16
CA LEU A 417 -4.16 -4.58 3.79
C LEU A 417 -4.87 -3.51 2.96
N ALA A 418 -6.21 -3.50 2.96
CA ALA A 418 -6.99 -2.49 2.25
C ALA A 418 -6.70 -1.07 2.77
N VAL A 419 -6.54 -0.91 4.09
CA VAL A 419 -6.13 0.35 4.69
C VAL A 419 -4.76 0.76 4.17
N MET A 420 -3.76 -0.13 4.12
CA MET A 420 -2.43 0.20 3.59
C MET A 420 -2.51 0.68 2.13
N GLN A 421 -3.17 -0.12 1.30
CA GLN A 421 -3.28 0.09 -0.15
C GLN A 421 -4.09 1.34 -0.54
N LEU A 422 -5.07 1.75 0.27
CA LEU A 422 -5.87 2.96 0.02
C LEU A 422 -5.25 4.23 0.61
N SER A 423 -4.33 4.06 1.56
CA SER A 423 -3.79 5.15 2.37
C SER A 423 -2.44 5.63 1.82
N PHE A 424 -1.52 4.70 1.55
CA PHE A 424 -0.14 4.99 1.18
C PHE A 424 0.05 5.04 -0.35
N HIS A 425 1.17 5.61 -0.80
CA HIS A 425 1.57 5.58 -2.21
C HIS A 425 2.12 4.21 -2.59
N ARG A 426 2.00 3.83 -3.88
CA ARG A 426 2.26 2.49 -4.44
C ARG A 426 3.43 1.72 -3.79
N ALA A 427 4.64 2.28 -3.82
CA ALA A 427 5.82 1.59 -3.31
C ALA A 427 5.79 1.36 -1.79
N GLU A 428 5.32 2.35 -1.04
CA GLU A 428 5.18 2.26 0.42
C GLU A 428 4.02 1.35 0.83
N ALA A 429 2.93 1.39 0.06
CA ALA A 429 1.74 0.58 0.25
C ALA A 429 2.06 -0.91 0.08
N ASP A 430 2.73 -1.29 -1.01
CA ASP A 430 3.10 -2.68 -1.28
C ASP A 430 4.07 -3.20 -0.22
N PHE A 431 5.07 -2.39 0.15
CA PHE A 431 6.02 -2.75 1.18
C PHE A 431 5.37 -2.88 2.56
N ALA A 432 4.53 -1.93 2.99
CA ALA A 432 3.78 -2.02 4.26
C ALA A 432 2.78 -3.19 4.26
N SER A 433 2.20 -3.52 3.10
CA SER A 433 1.20 -4.59 2.94
C SER A 433 1.77 -6.00 3.11
N GLN A 434 3.10 -6.16 3.11
CA GLN A 434 3.74 -7.44 3.46
C GLN A 434 3.28 -7.92 4.84
N ALA A 435 3.22 -7.02 5.83
CA ALA A 435 2.82 -7.36 7.19
C ALA A 435 1.40 -7.96 7.28
N PRO A 436 0.32 -7.27 6.85
CA PRO A 436 -1.01 -7.85 6.89
C PRO A 436 -1.15 -9.09 6.01
N PHE A 437 -0.45 -9.16 4.87
CA PHE A 437 -0.51 -10.34 4.01
C PHE A 437 0.08 -11.59 4.67
N ILE A 438 1.27 -11.48 5.26
CA ILE A 438 1.92 -12.57 6.00
C ILE A 438 1.07 -12.99 7.21
N VAL A 439 0.57 -12.03 8.00
CA VAL A 439 -0.29 -12.34 9.15
C VAL A 439 -1.58 -13.04 8.72
N ALA A 440 -2.16 -12.68 7.57
CA ALA A 440 -3.33 -13.38 7.02
C ALA A 440 -3.03 -14.86 6.69
N LEU A 441 -1.89 -15.12 6.03
CA LEU A 441 -1.47 -16.47 5.68
C LEU A 441 -1.15 -17.32 6.91
N SER A 442 -0.41 -16.76 7.87
CA SER A 442 -0.07 -17.45 9.12
C SER A 442 -1.33 -17.72 9.94
N SER A 443 -2.21 -16.73 10.12
CA SER A 443 -3.45 -16.90 10.88
C SER A 443 -4.34 -17.99 10.31
N THR A 444 -4.46 -18.07 8.98
CA THR A 444 -5.27 -19.10 8.31
C THR A 444 -4.66 -20.48 8.51
N SER A 445 -3.34 -20.59 8.36
CA SER A 445 -2.60 -21.84 8.47
C SER A 445 -2.62 -22.39 9.89
N GLU A 446 -2.32 -21.55 10.89
CA GLU A 446 -2.35 -21.93 12.31
C GLU A 446 -3.74 -22.34 12.77
N MET A 447 -4.77 -21.60 12.38
CA MET A 447 -6.15 -21.95 12.71
C MET A 447 -6.57 -23.28 12.09
N LEU A 448 -6.18 -23.53 10.84
CA LEU A 448 -6.46 -24.81 10.19
C LEU A 448 -5.78 -25.97 10.94
N LEU A 449 -4.52 -25.80 11.35
CA LEU A 449 -3.81 -26.79 12.16
C LEU A 449 -4.49 -27.04 13.51
N ILE A 450 -4.91 -25.98 14.21
CA ILE A 450 -5.64 -26.09 15.49
C ILE A 450 -6.96 -26.84 15.30
N VAL A 451 -7.72 -26.53 14.24
CA VAL A 451 -8.97 -27.22 13.90
C VAL A 451 -8.73 -28.70 13.59
N LEU A 452 -7.74 -29.01 12.73
CA LEU A 452 -7.40 -30.38 12.39
C LEU A 452 -6.97 -31.18 13.63
N GLY A 453 -6.12 -30.60 14.48
CA GLY A 453 -5.70 -31.19 15.76
C GLY A 453 -6.87 -31.45 16.69
N TYR A 454 -7.82 -30.51 16.79
CA TYR A 454 -9.03 -30.66 17.59
C TYR A 454 -9.92 -31.82 17.11
N PHE A 455 -10.13 -31.93 15.79
CA PHE A 455 -10.90 -33.03 15.22
C PHE A 455 -10.19 -34.38 15.35
N ALA A 456 -8.86 -34.42 15.16
CA ALA A 456 -8.06 -35.62 15.37
C ALA A 456 -8.13 -36.09 16.82
N GLN A 457 -7.96 -35.19 17.79
CA GLN A 457 -8.09 -35.50 19.21
C GLN A 457 -9.49 -36.01 19.56
N ARG A 458 -10.55 -35.38 19.03
CA ARG A 458 -11.93 -35.85 19.24
C ARG A 458 -12.17 -37.23 18.64
N ARG A 459 -11.59 -37.56 17.49
CA ARG A 459 -11.72 -38.90 16.89
C ARG A 459 -10.93 -39.95 17.69
N LEU A 460 -9.72 -39.64 18.12
CA LEU A 460 -8.86 -40.55 18.89
C LEU A 460 -9.40 -40.79 20.31
N CYS A 461 -9.82 -39.74 21.02
CA CYS A 461 -10.37 -39.84 22.37
C CYS A 461 -11.86 -40.21 22.39
N GLY A 462 -12.63 -39.88 21.35
CA GLY A 462 -14.04 -40.25 21.22
C GLY A 462 -14.25 -41.73 20.88
N ALA A 463 -13.23 -42.42 20.37
CA ALA A 463 -13.25 -43.88 20.19
C ALA A 463 -13.06 -44.65 21.51
N ALA A 464 -12.70 -43.99 22.61
CA ALA A 464 -12.41 -44.62 23.90
C ALA A 464 -13.60 -44.74 24.85
N VAL A 465 -14.83 -44.40 24.41
CA VAL A 465 -16.05 -44.64 25.19
C VAL A 465 -16.74 -45.88 24.61
N PRO A 466 -16.71 -47.04 25.30
CA PRO A 466 -17.54 -48.17 24.90
C PRO A 466 -19.00 -47.75 25.03
N ARG A 467 -19.77 -47.94 23.96
CA ARG A 467 -21.23 -47.91 24.03
C ARG A 467 -21.65 -49.01 25.00
N THR A 468 -22.02 -48.64 26.23
CA THR A 468 -22.88 -49.47 27.06
C THR A 468 -24.29 -49.33 26.50
N ASP A 469 -24.60 -50.19 25.53
CA ASP A 469 -25.96 -50.59 25.22
C ASP A 469 -26.39 -51.59 26.31
N ALA A 470 -27.38 -51.21 27.13
CA ALA A 470 -28.36 -52.07 27.80
C ALA A 470 -29.39 -51.19 28.53
#